data_AF-A0A968P015-F1
#
_entry.id   AF-A0A968P015-F1
#
_cell.length_a   1.000
_cell.length_b   1.000
_cell.length_c   1.000
_cell.angle_alpha   90.00
_cell.angle_beta   90.00
_cell.angle_gamma   90.00
#
_symmetry.space_group_name_H-M   'P 1'
#
loop_
_entity.id
_entity.type
_entity.pdbx_description
1 polymer ?
#
loop_
_entity_poly.entity_id
_entity_poly.type
_entity_poly.pdbx_seq_one_letter_code
_entity_poly.pdbx_strand_id
1 'polypeptide(L)'
;MPVGLERGRPGAQRLRTGHAATLRFQSGVVVEGTLKSFTRIENKLALITWTDCRARLGDRVLFDPAWGEYDMAVGSRVVSVFGGPADRSRFGQTEDFATKRVPPKSFTPAQTARHQLFRSLRELRDNGGSKDAAMAAWRHLVRAQASLSAEDWLPRLELLEFAHQAGVPAEERGPLEAALDPSNFTSPSSRQCVQDGLQLVSRRI
;
A
#
# COMPACT_ATOMS: atom_id res chain seq x y z
N MET A 1 -14.95 30.03 -29.41
CA MET A 1 -13.50 30.05 -29.09
C MET A 1 -13.35 29.97 -27.57
N PRO A 2 -13.01 28.81 -26.97
CA PRO A 2 -12.91 28.72 -25.52
C PRO A 2 -11.53 29.16 -25.05
N VAL A 3 -11.51 30.12 -24.13
CA VAL A 3 -10.30 30.63 -23.46
C VAL A 3 -9.98 29.73 -22.27
N GLY A 4 -8.69 29.44 -22.11
CA GLY A 4 -8.12 28.38 -21.28
C GLY A 4 -8.43 28.44 -19.79
N LEU A 5 -8.50 27.24 -19.23
CA LEU A 5 -8.68 26.90 -17.82
C LEU A 5 -7.44 27.30 -17.01
N GLU A 6 -7.49 28.39 -16.23
CA GLU A 6 -6.46 28.67 -15.23
C GLU A 6 -6.71 27.93 -13.91
N ARG A 7 -5.61 27.36 -13.39
CA ARG A 7 -5.56 26.40 -12.29
C ARG A 7 -5.98 27.03 -10.96
N GLY A 8 -6.84 26.33 -10.21
CA GLY A 8 -6.85 26.38 -8.74
C GLY A 8 -7.56 27.54 -8.04
N ARG A 9 -8.50 28.25 -8.68
CA ARG A 9 -9.44 29.12 -7.95
C ARG A 9 -10.76 28.37 -7.72
N PRO A 10 -11.20 28.15 -6.47
CA PRO A 10 -12.59 27.85 -6.21
C PRO A 10 -13.43 28.95 -6.87
N GLY A 11 -14.52 28.58 -7.56
CA GLY A 11 -15.40 29.54 -8.22
C GLY A 11 -15.66 30.73 -7.30
N ALA A 12 -15.44 31.95 -7.80
CA ALA A 12 -15.26 33.15 -7.00
C ALA A 12 -16.52 33.56 -6.22
N GLN A 13 -16.82 32.86 -5.13
CA GLN A 13 -17.65 33.39 -4.04
C GLN A 13 -16.75 34.24 -3.14
N ARG A 14 -17.15 35.49 -2.87
CA ARG A 14 -16.51 36.30 -1.83
C ARG A 14 -16.80 35.65 -0.48
N LEU A 15 -15.83 34.93 0.06
CA LEU A 15 -15.85 34.46 1.44
C LEU A 15 -15.87 35.68 2.37
N ARG A 16 -16.89 35.76 3.23
CA ARG A 16 -17.08 36.84 4.22
C ARG A 16 -17.34 36.22 5.58
N THR A 17 -16.65 36.73 6.59
CA THR A 17 -16.84 36.31 7.97
C THR A 17 -18.29 36.53 8.42
N GLY A 18 -18.84 35.61 9.20
CA GLY A 18 -20.21 35.61 9.71
C GLY A 18 -21.28 35.20 8.69
N HIS A 19 -20.90 34.83 7.47
CA HIS A 19 -21.85 34.47 6.41
C HIS A 19 -21.73 32.99 6.03
N ALA A 20 -22.86 32.39 5.66
CA ALA A 20 -22.90 31.06 5.08
C ALA A 20 -22.22 31.04 3.69
N ALA A 21 -21.45 30.01 3.42
CA ALA A 21 -20.81 29.78 2.14
C ALA A 21 -20.70 28.29 1.82
N THR A 22 -20.59 27.98 0.52
CA THR A 22 -20.42 26.62 0.01
C THR A 22 -19.17 26.57 -0.86
N LEU A 23 -18.20 25.74 -0.48
CA LEU A 23 -17.02 25.45 -1.29
C LEU A 23 -17.15 24.08 -1.96
N ARG A 24 -16.94 24.06 -3.28
CA ARG A 24 -16.91 22.84 -4.08
C ARG A 24 -15.50 22.63 -4.64
N PHE A 25 -14.89 21.51 -4.31
CA PHE A 25 -13.56 21.14 -4.74
C PHE A 25 -13.60 20.23 -5.97
N GLN A 26 -12.56 20.28 -6.80
CA GLN A 26 -12.42 19.39 -7.96
C GLN A 26 -12.39 17.90 -7.58
N SER A 27 -11.98 17.58 -6.35
CA SER A 27 -12.02 16.22 -5.80
C SER A 27 -13.43 15.69 -5.56
N GLY A 28 -14.48 16.51 -5.74
CA GLY A 28 -15.85 16.17 -5.41
C GLY A 28 -16.22 16.44 -3.95
N VAL A 29 -15.30 16.95 -3.13
CA VAL A 29 -15.59 17.39 -1.76
C VAL A 29 -16.42 18.66 -1.78
N VAL A 30 -17.47 18.71 -0.97
CA VAL A 30 -18.34 19.87 -0.76
C VAL A 30 -18.30 20.25 0.72
N VAL A 31 -18.00 21.50 1.02
CA VAL A 31 -17.96 22.07 2.38
C VAL A 31 -18.96 23.20 2.47
N GLU A 32 -19.90 23.10 3.42
CA GLU A 32 -21.01 24.04 3.60
C GLU A 32 -21.10 24.42 5.08
N GLY A 33 -21.12 25.72 5.37
CA GLY A 33 -21.22 26.21 6.74
C GLY A 33 -21.08 27.72 6.84
N THR A 34 -21.03 28.22 8.06
CA THR A 34 -20.82 29.65 8.34
C THR A 34 -19.34 29.94 8.56
N LEU A 35 -18.81 30.94 7.85
CA LEU A 35 -17.41 31.32 7.94
C LEU A 35 -17.14 32.04 9.27
N LYS A 36 -16.39 31.45 10.20
CA LYS A 36 -16.04 32.08 11.48
C LYS A 36 -14.80 32.97 11.37
N SER A 37 -13.76 32.51 10.67
CA SER A 37 -12.54 33.29 10.46
C SER A 37 -11.72 32.73 9.30
N PHE A 38 -10.73 33.49 8.84
CA PHE A 38 -9.70 33.00 7.95
C PHE A 38 -8.34 33.55 8.39
N THR A 39 -7.31 32.72 8.29
CA THR A 39 -5.93 33.09 8.58
C THR A 39 -5.15 33.19 7.29
N ARG A 40 -4.38 34.27 7.13
CA ARG A 40 -3.44 34.46 6.03
C ARG A 40 -2.01 34.43 6.53
N ILE A 41 -1.15 33.70 5.82
CA ILE A 41 0.30 33.68 6.03
C ILE A 41 0.91 34.18 4.72
N GLU A 42 1.78 35.19 4.79
CA GLU A 42 2.40 35.82 3.60
C GLU A 42 1.37 36.21 2.52
N ASN A 43 0.24 36.78 2.96
CA ASN A 43 -0.88 37.19 2.10
C ASN A 43 -1.60 36.04 1.34
N LYS A 44 -1.26 34.78 1.63
CA LYS A 44 -1.94 33.59 1.11
C LYS A 44 -2.94 33.06 2.14
N LEU A 45 -4.13 32.67 1.67
CA LEU A 45 -5.12 32.01 2.53
C LEU A 45 -4.58 30.66 3.00
N ALA A 46 -4.43 30.49 4.31
CA ALA A 46 -3.81 29.30 4.91
C ALA A 46 -4.82 28.45 5.70
N LEU A 47 -5.78 29.09 6.36
CA LEU A 47 -6.80 28.42 7.18
C LEU A 47 -8.15 29.11 7.02
N ILE A 48 -9.22 28.33 7.01
CA ILE A 48 -10.58 28.82 7.19
C ILE A 48 -11.20 28.04 8.35
N THR A 49 -11.74 28.76 9.33
CA THR A 49 -12.53 28.17 10.43
C THR A 49 -14.01 28.34 10.13
N TRP A 50 -14.77 27.26 10.27
CA TRP A 50 -16.21 27.21 10.03
C TRP A 50 -16.97 26.85 11.31
N THR A 51 -18.18 27.40 11.43
CA THR A 51 -19.20 26.99 12.40
C THR A 51 -20.41 26.41 11.67
N ASP A 52 -21.13 25.52 12.34
CA ASP A 52 -22.28 24.80 11.76
C ASP A 52 -21.93 24.21 10.38
N CYS A 53 -20.81 23.50 10.33
CA CYS A 53 -20.17 23.10 9.09
C CYS A 53 -20.40 21.62 8.79
N ARG A 54 -20.66 21.32 7.51
CA ARG A 54 -20.76 19.97 6.97
C ARG A 54 -19.82 19.81 5.79
N ALA A 55 -18.98 18.78 5.83
CA ALA A 55 -18.12 18.39 4.72
C ALA A 55 -18.53 17.01 4.19
N ARG A 56 -18.64 16.85 2.87
CA ARG A 56 -19.10 15.61 2.22
C ARG A 56 -18.31 15.27 0.97
N LEU A 57 -18.24 13.98 0.64
CA LEU A 57 -17.75 13.43 -0.63
C LEU A 57 -18.78 12.43 -1.16
N GLY A 58 -19.58 12.84 -2.15
CA GLY A 58 -20.78 12.09 -2.54
C GLY A 58 -21.72 11.94 -1.34
N ASP A 59 -22.14 10.70 -1.04
CA ASP A 59 -23.00 10.39 0.10
C ASP A 59 -22.25 10.27 1.43
N ARG A 60 -20.91 10.28 1.41
CA ARG A 60 -20.09 10.12 2.62
C ARG A 60 -19.94 11.45 3.36
N VAL A 61 -20.30 11.47 4.65
CA VAL A 61 -20.01 12.58 5.56
C VAL A 61 -18.54 12.51 6.00
N LEU A 62 -17.80 13.58 5.76
CA LEU A 62 -16.41 13.77 6.18
C LEU A 62 -16.31 14.62 7.45
N PHE A 63 -17.28 15.53 7.65
CA PHE A 63 -17.42 16.34 8.84
C PHE A 63 -18.91 16.66 9.08
N ASP A 64 -19.38 16.54 10.31
CA ASP A 64 -20.75 16.87 10.72
C ASP A 64 -20.76 18.05 11.71
N PRO A 65 -21.74 18.99 11.62
CA PRO A 65 -21.82 20.13 12.51
C PRO A 65 -21.80 19.78 14.01
N ALA A 66 -22.31 18.60 14.38
CA ALA A 66 -22.32 18.14 15.77
C ALA A 66 -20.91 17.92 16.35
N TRP A 67 -19.86 17.85 15.52
CA TRP A 67 -18.48 17.66 15.95
C TRP A 67 -17.79 18.97 16.35
N GLY A 68 -18.47 20.11 16.17
CA GLY A 68 -17.99 21.43 16.58
C GLY A 68 -17.43 22.25 15.42
N GLU A 69 -16.44 23.06 15.72
CA GLU A 69 -15.82 23.96 14.73
C GLU A 69 -14.91 23.17 13.79
N TYR A 70 -14.98 23.51 12.50
CA TYR A 70 -14.19 22.87 11.47
C TYR A 70 -13.08 23.79 10.99
N ASP A 71 -11.84 23.41 11.27
CA ASP A 71 -10.65 24.08 10.75
C ASP A 71 -10.20 23.41 9.46
N MET A 72 -10.32 24.15 8.36
CA MET A 72 -9.93 23.70 7.02
C MET A 72 -8.64 24.39 6.61
N ALA A 73 -7.53 23.64 6.59
CA ALA A 73 -6.28 24.12 6.00
C ALA A 73 -6.46 24.25 4.48
N VAL A 74 -6.09 25.41 3.94
CA VAL A 74 -6.24 25.73 2.51
C VAL A 74 -4.85 25.99 1.94
N GLY A 75 -4.47 25.18 0.94
CA GLY A 75 -3.21 25.32 0.24
C GLY A 75 -3.34 24.77 -1.17
N SER A 76 -2.79 25.48 -2.15
CA SER A 76 -2.86 25.06 -3.56
C SER A 76 -1.86 23.96 -3.92
N ARG A 77 -0.86 23.72 -3.06
CA ARG A 77 0.20 22.74 -3.31
C ARG A 77 0.83 22.27 -1.99
N VAL A 78 0.60 21.01 -1.64
CA VAL A 78 1.47 20.29 -0.70
C VAL A 78 2.64 19.78 -1.54
N VAL A 79 3.81 20.42 -1.41
CA VAL A 79 5.00 20.08 -2.22
C VAL A 79 5.62 18.76 -1.77
N SER A 80 5.45 18.40 -0.49
CA SER A 80 5.78 17.10 0.10
C SER A 80 5.14 16.99 1.51
N VAL A 81 4.90 15.76 1.97
CA VAL A 81 4.83 15.46 3.40
C VAL A 81 6.13 14.74 3.74
N PHE A 82 6.98 15.34 4.57
CA PHE A 82 8.18 14.67 5.03
C PHE A 82 7.76 13.58 6.02
N GLY A 83 7.81 12.31 5.56
CA GLY A 83 7.48 11.14 6.37
C GLY A 83 8.50 10.96 7.48
N GLY A 84 8.20 11.53 8.64
CA GLY A 84 8.87 11.20 9.90
C GLY A 84 7.99 10.30 10.76
N PRO A 85 8.56 9.61 11.77
CA PRO A 85 7.78 8.84 12.73
C PRO A 85 6.79 9.75 13.47
N ALA A 86 5.60 9.22 13.77
CA ALA A 86 4.54 9.95 14.47
C ALA A 86 4.95 10.41 15.88
N ASP A 87 5.88 9.68 16.52
CA ASP A 87 6.50 10.05 17.80
C ASP A 87 7.99 10.35 17.59
N ARG A 88 8.30 11.62 17.33
CA ARG A 88 9.68 12.07 17.07
C ARG A 88 10.57 12.00 18.31
N SER A 89 9.99 12.04 19.52
CA SER A 89 10.75 12.00 20.77
C SER A 89 11.36 10.63 21.04
N ARG A 90 10.65 9.57 20.62
CA ARG A 90 11.06 8.18 20.85
C ARG A 90 11.85 7.58 19.69
N PHE A 91 11.61 8.03 18.46
CA PHE A 91 12.20 7.46 17.24
C PHE A 91 13.26 8.36 16.57
N GLY A 92 13.56 9.52 17.16
CA GLY A 92 14.65 10.42 16.76
C GLY A 92 14.28 11.43 15.68
N GLN A 93 15.04 12.54 15.64
CA GLN A 93 15.01 13.47 14.52
C GLN A 93 15.74 12.81 13.35
N THR A 94 15.01 12.35 12.34
CA THR A 94 15.62 12.07 11.04
C THR A 94 15.95 13.41 10.42
N GLU A 95 17.25 13.71 10.27
CA GLU A 95 17.78 14.83 9.47
C GLU A 95 16.96 14.99 8.19
N ASP A 96 16.74 16.24 7.77
CA ASP A 96 16.05 16.56 6.53
C ASP A 96 16.60 15.69 5.41
N PHE A 97 15.69 15.03 4.67
CA PHE A 97 16.04 14.14 3.58
C PHE A 97 16.92 14.89 2.58
N ALA A 98 18.24 14.73 2.68
CA ALA A 98 19.13 15.09 1.60
C ALA A 98 18.67 14.29 0.38
N THR A 99 18.40 14.97 -0.73
CA THR A 99 17.98 14.36 -2.00
C THR A 99 19.12 13.50 -2.55
N LYS A 100 19.40 12.37 -1.91
CA LYS A 100 20.30 11.35 -2.41
C LYS A 100 19.57 10.71 -3.58
N ARG A 101 20.03 11.01 -4.79
CA ARG A 101 19.63 10.27 -5.99
C ARG A 101 20.00 8.81 -5.75
N VAL A 102 19.00 8.01 -5.38
CA VAL A 102 19.20 6.57 -5.14
C VAL A 102 19.68 5.98 -6.46
N PRO A 103 20.89 5.40 -6.52
CA PRO A 103 21.36 4.75 -7.73
C PRO A 103 20.36 3.67 -8.15
N PRO A 104 20.14 3.48 -9.47
CA PRO A 104 19.34 2.35 -9.93
C PRO A 104 19.92 1.06 -9.35
N LYS A 105 19.08 0.24 -8.71
CA LYS A 105 19.50 -1.02 -8.12
C LYS A 105 19.96 -1.96 -9.23
N SER A 106 21.20 -2.41 -9.18
CA SER A 106 21.66 -3.57 -9.93
C SER A 106 21.40 -4.83 -9.11
N PHE A 107 20.98 -5.91 -9.78
CA PHE A 107 20.71 -7.19 -9.15
C PHE A 107 21.72 -8.23 -9.61
N THR A 108 22.11 -9.13 -8.72
CA THR A 108 22.94 -10.26 -9.09
C THR A 108 22.13 -11.25 -9.95
N PRO A 109 22.80 -12.16 -10.69
CA PRO A 109 22.11 -13.23 -11.41
C PRO A 109 21.21 -14.07 -10.50
N ALA A 110 21.66 -14.38 -9.27
CA ALA A 110 20.88 -15.12 -8.28
C ALA A 110 19.61 -14.36 -7.84
N GLN A 111 19.73 -13.05 -7.57
CA GLN A 111 18.57 -12.21 -7.23
C GLN A 111 17.58 -12.12 -8.41
N THR A 112 18.09 -12.00 -9.63
CA THR A 112 17.27 -11.95 -10.84
C THR A 112 16.52 -13.25 -11.06
N ALA A 113 17.18 -14.41 -10.90
CA ALA A 113 16.55 -15.72 -10.96
C ALA A 113 15.45 -15.86 -9.89
N ARG A 114 15.71 -15.42 -8.66
CA ARG A 114 14.71 -15.40 -7.59
C ARG A 114 13.50 -14.53 -7.95
N HIS A 115 13.71 -13.33 -8.50
CA HIS A 115 12.62 -12.46 -8.94
C HIS A 115 11.78 -13.08 -10.06
N GLN A 116 12.43 -13.77 -11.01
CA GLN A 116 11.73 -14.50 -12.07
C GLN A 116 10.87 -15.61 -11.49
N LEU A 117 11.37 -16.37 -10.52
CA LEU A 117 10.60 -17.43 -9.85
C LEU A 117 9.35 -16.86 -9.17
N PHE A 118 9.48 -15.76 -8.40
CA PHE A 118 8.33 -15.10 -7.78
C PHE A 118 7.33 -14.55 -8.78
N ARG A 119 7.79 -14.07 -9.94
CA ARG A 119 6.90 -13.64 -11.02
C ARG A 119 6.09 -14.82 -11.54
N SER A 120 6.73 -15.94 -11.83
CA SER A 120 6.06 -17.14 -12.34
C SER A 120 5.12 -17.78 -11.32
N LEU A 121 5.44 -17.72 -10.02
CA LEU A 121 4.51 -18.11 -8.95
C LEU A 121 3.25 -17.25 -8.93
N ARG A 122 3.40 -15.93 -9.10
CA ARG A 122 2.26 -15.01 -9.21
C ARG A 122 1.43 -15.33 -10.44
N GLU A 123 2.06 -15.55 -11.59
CA GLU A 123 1.36 -15.93 -12.82
C GLU A 123 0.59 -17.25 -12.65
N LEU A 124 1.19 -18.25 -11.99
CA LEU A 124 0.51 -19.51 -11.69
C LEU A 124 -0.75 -19.31 -10.83
N ARG A 125 -0.70 -18.41 -9.85
CA ARG A 125 -1.82 -18.12 -8.94
C ARG A 125 -2.91 -17.27 -9.59
N ASP A 126 -2.50 -16.23 -10.32
CA ASP A 126 -3.41 -15.20 -10.82
C ASP A 126 -3.99 -15.60 -12.20
N ASN A 127 -3.24 -16.32 -13.03
CA ASN A 127 -3.67 -16.78 -14.35
C ASN A 127 -3.93 -18.29 -14.34
N GLY A 128 -5.11 -18.67 -13.85
CA GLY A 128 -5.63 -20.03 -13.88
C GLY A 128 -5.97 -20.47 -15.30
N GLY A 129 -4.95 -20.88 -16.07
CA GLY A 129 -5.12 -21.62 -17.32
C GLY A 129 -5.83 -22.96 -17.11
N SER A 130 -5.81 -23.85 -18.09
CA SER A 130 -6.31 -25.21 -17.88
C SER A 130 -5.57 -25.89 -16.71
N LYS A 131 -6.24 -26.83 -16.02
CA LYS A 131 -5.62 -27.58 -14.90
C LYS A 131 -4.29 -28.21 -15.31
N ASP A 132 -4.21 -28.75 -16.53
CA ASP A 132 -3.00 -29.36 -17.06
C ASP A 132 -1.87 -28.35 -17.26
N ALA A 133 -2.19 -27.15 -17.77
CA ALA A 133 -1.20 -26.08 -17.94
C ALA A 133 -0.67 -25.58 -16.60
N ALA A 134 -1.55 -25.41 -15.61
CA ALA A 134 -1.16 -25.02 -14.25
C ALA A 134 -0.27 -26.09 -13.59
N MET A 135 -0.61 -27.38 -13.76
CA MET A 135 0.20 -28.49 -13.23
C MET A 135 1.57 -28.58 -13.91
N ALA A 136 1.64 -28.39 -15.23
CA ALA A 136 2.91 -28.35 -15.96
C ALA A 136 3.80 -27.18 -15.49
N ALA A 137 3.21 -25.99 -15.29
CA ALA A 137 3.91 -24.83 -14.76
C ALA A 137 4.40 -25.07 -13.32
N TRP A 138 3.56 -25.65 -12.46
CA TRP A 138 3.96 -26.03 -11.10
C TRP A 138 5.16 -26.99 -11.09
N ARG A 139 5.10 -28.08 -11.88
CA ARG A 139 6.22 -29.04 -11.99
C ARG A 139 7.51 -28.38 -12.50
N HIS A 140 7.41 -27.42 -13.41
CA HIS A 140 8.56 -26.63 -13.84
C HIS A 140 9.14 -25.79 -12.70
N LEU A 141 8.30 -25.12 -11.91
CA LEU A 141 8.74 -24.31 -10.78
C LEU A 141 9.33 -25.12 -9.62
N VAL A 142 8.82 -26.34 -9.38
CA VAL A 142 9.40 -27.28 -8.40
C VAL A 142 10.84 -27.66 -8.76
N ARG A 143 11.16 -27.78 -10.06
CA ARG A 143 12.54 -27.99 -10.51
C ARG A 143 13.37 -26.71 -10.39
N ALA A 144 12.82 -25.57 -10.79
CA ALA A 144 13.52 -24.30 -10.79
C ALA A 144 13.89 -23.82 -9.36
N GLN A 145 13.06 -24.06 -8.35
CA GLN A 145 13.37 -23.67 -6.97
C GLN A 145 14.58 -24.40 -6.38
N ALA A 146 14.96 -25.56 -6.93
CA ALA A 146 16.09 -26.34 -6.41
C ALA A 146 17.43 -25.60 -6.51
N SER A 147 17.55 -24.59 -7.39
CA SER A 147 18.72 -23.72 -7.47
C SER A 147 18.76 -22.62 -6.40
N LEU A 148 17.70 -22.46 -5.60
CA LEU A 148 17.64 -21.46 -4.54
C LEU A 148 18.32 -21.95 -3.27
N SER A 149 18.87 -21.00 -2.51
CA SER A 149 19.42 -21.28 -1.18
C SER A 149 18.34 -21.85 -0.25
N ALA A 150 18.75 -22.59 0.78
CA ALA A 150 17.80 -23.08 1.80
C ALA A 150 17.04 -21.94 2.48
N GLU A 151 17.68 -20.77 2.66
CA GLU A 151 17.07 -19.58 3.27
C GLU A 151 15.93 -18.97 2.44
N ASP A 152 15.88 -19.22 1.13
CA ASP A 152 14.76 -18.80 0.28
C ASP A 152 13.59 -19.80 0.41
N TRP A 153 13.02 -19.92 1.62
CA TRP A 153 11.94 -20.87 1.92
C TRP A 153 10.58 -20.48 1.31
N LEU A 154 10.34 -19.18 1.13
CA LEU A 154 9.02 -18.68 0.75
C LEU A 154 8.50 -19.24 -0.59
N PRO A 155 9.30 -19.32 -1.68
CA PRO A 155 8.84 -19.96 -2.91
C PRO A 155 8.45 -21.43 -2.74
N ARG A 156 9.14 -22.17 -1.88
CA ARG A 156 8.81 -23.58 -1.60
C ARG A 156 7.48 -23.69 -0.88
N LEU A 157 7.23 -22.79 0.07
CA LEU A 157 5.97 -22.73 0.80
C LEU A 157 4.79 -22.41 -0.13
N GLU A 158 4.94 -21.41 -1.01
CA GLU A 158 3.91 -21.05 -2.01
C GLU A 158 3.62 -22.22 -2.96
N LEU A 159 4.65 -22.94 -3.42
CA LEU A 159 4.47 -24.14 -4.25
C LEU A 159 3.74 -25.25 -3.50
N LEU A 160 4.04 -25.44 -2.22
CA LEU A 160 3.37 -26.44 -1.39
C LEU A 160 1.89 -26.07 -1.16
N GLU A 161 1.60 -24.79 -0.93
CA GLU A 161 0.23 -24.29 -0.79
C GLU A 161 -0.58 -24.54 -2.08
N PHE A 162 -0.02 -24.18 -3.23
CA PHE A 162 -0.65 -24.45 -4.52
C PHE A 162 -0.89 -25.95 -4.70
N ALA A 163 0.09 -26.79 -4.36
CA ALA A 163 0.00 -28.24 -4.51
C ALA A 163 -1.15 -28.83 -3.68
N HIS A 164 -1.37 -28.33 -2.47
CA HIS A 164 -2.52 -28.70 -1.64
C HIS A 164 -3.85 -28.31 -2.28
N GLN A 165 -3.98 -27.07 -2.75
CA GLN A 165 -5.21 -26.58 -3.39
C GLN A 165 -5.54 -27.33 -4.69
N ALA A 166 -4.51 -27.72 -5.44
CA ALA A 166 -4.65 -28.47 -6.68
C ALA A 166 -4.84 -29.98 -6.47
N GLY A 167 -4.78 -30.48 -5.23
CA GLY A 167 -4.92 -31.90 -4.91
C GLY A 167 -3.75 -32.77 -5.36
N VAL A 168 -2.54 -32.21 -5.39
CA VAL A 168 -1.32 -32.93 -5.77
C VAL A 168 -1.04 -34.05 -4.75
N PRO A 169 -0.75 -35.29 -5.20
CA PRO A 169 -0.43 -36.41 -4.32
C PRO A 169 0.71 -36.13 -3.36
N ALA A 170 0.67 -36.73 -2.17
CA ALA A 170 1.68 -36.53 -1.12
C ALA A 170 3.11 -36.90 -1.58
N GLU A 171 3.24 -37.90 -2.44
CA GLU A 171 4.53 -38.31 -3.02
C GLU A 171 5.21 -37.19 -3.83
N GLU A 172 4.44 -36.38 -4.58
CA GLU A 172 4.97 -35.25 -5.34
C GLU A 172 5.25 -34.03 -4.43
N ARG A 173 4.59 -33.95 -3.26
CA ARG A 173 4.77 -32.85 -2.27
C ARG A 173 5.93 -33.10 -1.30
N GLY A 174 6.24 -34.36 -1.01
CA GLY A 174 7.25 -34.76 -0.02
C GLY A 174 8.61 -34.04 -0.12
N PRO A 175 9.19 -33.83 -1.33
CA PRO A 175 10.45 -33.09 -1.45
C PRO A 175 10.35 -31.63 -0.99
N LEU A 176 9.22 -30.95 -1.22
CA LEU A 176 9.01 -29.58 -0.74
C LEU A 176 8.79 -29.56 0.78
N GLU A 177 8.03 -30.51 1.31
CA GLU A 177 7.80 -30.66 2.75
C GLU A 177 9.11 -30.91 3.49
N ALA A 178 9.96 -31.82 2.98
CA ALA A 178 11.28 -32.11 3.54
C ALA A 178 12.21 -30.88 3.49
N ALA A 179 12.17 -30.11 2.40
CA ALA A 179 12.96 -28.88 2.28
C ALA A 179 12.48 -27.77 3.24
N LEU A 180 11.20 -27.79 3.63
CA LEU A 180 10.58 -26.85 4.57
C LEU A 180 10.60 -27.35 6.02
N ASP A 181 11.28 -28.45 6.32
CA ASP A 181 11.45 -28.89 7.72
C ASP A 181 12.10 -27.77 8.54
N PRO A 182 11.47 -27.30 9.64
CA PRO A 182 12.01 -26.25 10.49
C PRO A 182 13.44 -26.53 11.01
N SER A 183 13.85 -27.78 11.10
CA SER A 183 15.22 -28.16 11.51
C SER A 183 16.30 -27.76 10.49
N ASN A 184 15.93 -27.53 9.23
CA ASN A 184 16.85 -27.08 8.18
C ASN A 184 17.24 -25.59 8.31
N PHE A 185 16.57 -24.83 9.18
CA PHE A 185 16.75 -23.38 9.30
C PHE A 185 17.49 -23.02 10.60
N THR A 186 18.63 -22.35 10.46
CA THR A 186 19.43 -21.89 11.60
C THR A 186 18.82 -20.68 12.30
N SER A 187 18.22 -19.76 11.55
CA SER A 187 17.58 -18.56 12.07
C SER A 187 16.29 -18.87 12.83
N PRO A 188 16.13 -18.44 14.10
CA PRO A 188 14.88 -18.58 14.85
C PRO A 188 13.68 -17.91 14.17
N SER A 189 13.87 -16.74 13.55
CA SER A 189 12.78 -16.02 12.89
C SER A 189 12.32 -16.75 11.63
N SER A 190 13.25 -17.26 10.82
CA SER A 190 12.90 -18.06 9.63
C SER A 190 12.18 -19.34 10.01
N ARG A 191 12.62 -20.02 11.08
CA ARG A 191 11.93 -21.22 11.61
C ARG A 191 10.48 -20.93 11.98
N GLN A 192 10.25 -19.86 12.74
CA GLN A 192 8.91 -19.48 13.14
C GLN A 192 8.03 -19.18 11.93
N CYS A 193 8.52 -18.38 10.98
CA CYS A 193 7.77 -18.04 9.77
C CYS A 193 7.43 -19.28 8.91
N VAL A 194 8.37 -20.22 8.76
CA VAL A 194 8.13 -21.46 8.03
C VAL A 194 7.10 -22.33 8.76
N GLN A 195 7.23 -22.48 10.08
CA GLN A 195 6.29 -23.26 10.89
C GLN A 195 4.87 -22.68 10.84
N ASP A 196 4.72 -21.36 10.98
CA ASP A 196 3.44 -20.67 10.87
C ASP A 196 2.84 -20.84 9.47
N GLY A 197 3.67 -20.73 8.44
CA GLY A 197 3.29 -20.98 7.05
C GLY A 197 2.75 -22.40 6.82
N LEU A 198 3.47 -23.42 7.30
CA LEU A 198 3.03 -24.81 7.20
C LEU A 198 1.71 -25.07 7.95
N GLN A 199 1.49 -24.41 9.09
CA GLN A 199 0.20 -24.47 9.79
C GLN A 199 -0.94 -23.81 8.99
N LEU A 200 -0.67 -22.74 8.24
CA LEU A 200 -1.68 -22.12 7.39
C LEU A 200 -2.05 -23.01 6.21
N VAL A 201 -1.05 -23.67 5.60
CA VAL A 201 -1.27 -24.62 4.51
C VAL A 201 -2.14 -25.78 4.98
N SER A 202 -1.89 -26.35 6.16
CA SER A 202 -2.69 -27.46 6.69
C SER A 202 -4.13 -27.10 7.07
N ARG A 203 -4.39 -25.82 7.43
CA ARG A 203 -5.74 -25.32 7.76
C ARG A 203 -6.61 -24.99 6.55
N ARG A 204 -6.01 -24.85 5.36
CA ARG A 204 -6.72 -24.53 4.11
C ARG A 204 -7.15 -25.76 3.31
N ILE A 205 -6.87 -26.96 3.82
CA ILE A 205 -7.27 -28.26 3.27
C ILE A 205 -8.68 -28.61 3.76
#